data_AF-A0A950H9D5-F1
#
_entry.id   AF-A0A950H9D5-F1
#
_cell.length_a   1.000
_cell.length_b   1.000
_cell.length_c   1.000
_cell.angle_alpha   90.00
_cell.angle_beta   90.00
_cell.angle_gamma   90.00
#
_symmetry.space_group_name_H-M   'P 1'
#
loop_
_entity.id
_entity.type
_entity.pdbx_description
1 polymer ?
#
loop_
_entity_poly.entity_id
_entity_poly.type
_entity_poly.pdbx_seq_one_letter_code
_entity_poly.pdbx_strand_id
1 'polypeptide(L)'
;MPSENEMFYRLVQKGLDKWNAAFFCGSAALLRRQALEEVGGFHGSSVTEDAETALELHSRGWNSVYVDKPMIAGLQPETFEAFVGQRSRWCRGMVQILLMKNPLFTGHLTLAQRLCYLSSTLFWLFPLSRLVFILAPMAYIFFDLKIYVANSQEFVAYTSAYMLAALMLQSAVFGRVRWPWASDLYEYVLSVMLAPAVIGVVIDPRRPKFNVTAKGQTLDENHLSSLAWPYFGLFGLVVASLVALGFRYANEPESRGLILVVGIWSVLNLLLTGLALGAVSERRERRAVPRVATGLSASLVVGDHTTPVLIEDMSLGGFRARLGGPINLPPRASGILRIESADGASGALETPFINPGARAKSEGRSVGLKFYGLNGDRFVIVAKAMFADIAPIYRRRSSHVMRLGIVAGSLHLMIWAFNQTMRGLYYFAFRRGEAPASPIARSSESSAT
;
A
#
# COMPACT_ATOMS: atom_id res chain seq x y z
N MET A 1 -6.02 -6.45 8.62
CA MET A 1 -5.27 -5.19 8.80
C MET A 1 -5.76 -4.17 7.79
N PRO A 2 -6.03 -2.92 8.20
CA PRO A 2 -6.33 -1.81 7.28
C PRO A 2 -5.18 -1.60 6.28
N SER A 3 -5.49 -1.02 5.10
CA SER A 3 -4.44 -0.68 4.14
C SER A 3 -3.55 0.45 4.66
N GLU A 4 -2.31 0.52 4.19
CA GLU A 4 -1.33 1.53 4.62
C GLU A 4 -1.88 2.96 4.46
N ASN A 5 -2.51 3.24 3.31
CA ASN A 5 -3.00 4.57 2.94
C ASN A 5 -4.13 5.09 3.86
N GLU A 6 -4.83 4.21 4.59
CA GLU A 6 -5.93 4.63 5.48
C GLU A 6 -5.44 5.51 6.62
N MET A 7 -4.24 5.28 7.15
CA MET A 7 -3.67 6.11 8.22
C MET A 7 -3.54 7.57 7.76
N PHE A 8 -3.04 7.76 6.54
CA PHE A 8 -2.83 9.08 5.98
C PHE A 8 -4.16 9.75 5.64
N TYR A 9 -4.96 9.16 4.75
CA TYR A 9 -6.17 9.81 4.25
C TYR A 9 -7.29 9.93 5.28
N ARG A 10 -7.43 9.03 6.26
CA ARG A 10 -8.52 9.14 7.24
C ARG A 10 -8.23 10.03 8.41
N LEU A 11 -6.95 10.22 8.74
CA LEU A 11 -6.57 10.87 9.98
C LEU A 11 -5.49 11.93 9.78
N VAL A 12 -4.34 11.59 9.19
CA VAL A 12 -3.26 12.58 9.01
C VAL A 12 -3.73 13.73 8.14
N GLN A 13 -4.28 13.46 6.95
CA GLN A 13 -4.73 14.51 6.03
C GLN A 13 -5.85 15.38 6.63
N LYS A 14 -6.74 14.82 7.44
CA LYS A 14 -7.71 15.60 8.23
C LYS A 14 -7.05 16.45 9.31
N GLY A 15 -6.01 15.93 9.95
CA GLY A 15 -5.22 16.68 10.92
C GLY A 15 -4.46 17.84 10.26
N LEU A 16 -3.94 17.63 9.05
CA LEU A 16 -3.31 18.68 8.25
C LEU A 16 -4.33 19.74 7.80
N ASP A 17 -5.54 19.33 7.41
CA ASP A 17 -6.65 20.22 7.04
C ASP A 17 -7.02 21.21 8.14
N LYS A 18 -7.03 20.74 9.40
CA LYS A 18 -7.27 21.61 10.57
C LYS A 18 -6.34 22.82 10.64
N TRP A 19 -5.14 22.70 10.08
CA TRP A 19 -4.10 23.72 10.07
C TRP A 19 -3.88 24.34 8.68
N ASN A 20 -4.85 24.22 7.77
CA ASN A 20 -4.76 24.71 6.38
C ASN A 20 -3.48 24.22 5.67
N ALA A 21 -3.15 22.94 5.87
CA ALA A 21 -1.95 22.31 5.33
C ALA A 21 -2.28 20.99 4.59
N ALA A 22 -3.54 20.77 4.23
CA ALA A 22 -3.94 19.64 3.41
C ALA A 22 -3.40 19.82 1.97
N PHE A 23 -2.31 19.12 1.66
CA PHE A 23 -1.61 19.31 0.39
C PHE A 23 -2.14 18.40 -0.72
N PHE A 24 -1.90 18.82 -1.96
CA PHE A 24 -2.25 18.10 -3.18
C PHE A 24 -1.44 16.81 -3.32
N CYS A 25 -2.14 15.68 -3.50
CA CYS A 25 -1.55 14.33 -3.58
C CYS A 25 -1.59 13.74 -5.00
N GLY A 26 -1.49 14.59 -6.02
CA GLY A 26 -1.33 14.20 -7.43
C GLY A 26 -2.61 13.77 -8.15
N SER A 27 -3.64 13.33 -7.42
CA SER A 27 -4.94 12.97 -7.99
C SER A 27 -6.09 13.21 -7.00
N ALA A 28 -7.33 13.01 -7.46
CA ALA A 28 -8.55 13.20 -6.69
C ALA A 28 -8.66 14.57 -5.98
N ALA A 29 -8.18 15.62 -6.64
CA ALA A 29 -8.21 16.99 -6.15
C ALA A 29 -8.72 17.94 -7.24
N LEU A 30 -9.31 19.05 -6.80
CA LEU A 30 -9.69 20.17 -7.66
C LEU A 30 -8.82 21.37 -7.29
N LEU A 31 -8.16 21.96 -8.27
CA LEU A 31 -7.31 23.13 -8.09
C LEU A 31 -7.97 24.33 -8.78
N ARG A 32 -7.96 25.48 -8.10
CA ARG A 32 -8.44 26.73 -8.70
C ARG A 32 -7.46 27.16 -9.79
N ARG A 33 -7.95 27.30 -11.03
CA ARG A 33 -7.11 27.68 -12.17
C ARG A 33 -6.33 28.99 -11.95
N GLN A 34 -7.00 30.02 -11.45
CA GLN A 34 -6.39 31.32 -11.13
C GLN A 34 -5.22 31.17 -10.14
N ALA A 35 -5.36 30.32 -9.12
CA ALA A 35 -4.32 30.09 -8.13
C ALA A 35 -3.09 29.41 -8.75
N LEU A 36 -3.32 28.46 -9.66
CA LEU A 36 -2.24 27.82 -10.43
C LEU A 36 -1.53 28.81 -11.36
N GLU A 37 -2.26 29.71 -12.01
CA GLU A 37 -1.67 30.74 -12.88
C GLU A 37 -0.79 31.72 -12.09
N GLU A 38 -1.22 32.09 -10.88
CA GLU A 38 -0.46 32.99 -10.00
C GLU A 38 0.91 32.41 -9.59
N VAL A 39 0.99 31.10 -9.37
CA VAL A 39 2.25 30.41 -9.03
C VAL A 39 3.06 29.98 -10.27
N GLY A 40 2.58 30.28 -11.48
CA GLY A 40 3.28 29.90 -12.72
C GLY A 40 3.06 28.47 -13.18
N GLY A 41 2.00 27.82 -12.70
CA GLY A 41 1.59 26.45 -13.06
C GLY A 41 2.02 25.40 -12.05
N PHE A 42 2.21 24.15 -12.52
CA PHE A 42 2.72 23.07 -11.68
C PHE A 42 4.23 23.20 -11.51
N HIS A 43 4.70 23.10 -10.26
CA HIS A 43 6.11 23.15 -9.93
C HIS A 43 6.78 21.80 -10.12
N GLY A 44 7.99 21.75 -10.66
CA GLY A 44 8.69 20.49 -10.97
C GLY A 44 10.15 20.45 -10.54
N SER A 45 10.52 21.15 -9.47
CA SER A 45 11.90 21.04 -8.94
C SER A 45 12.08 19.73 -8.15
N SER A 46 11.00 19.23 -7.56
CA SER A 46 10.89 17.92 -6.95
C SER A 46 10.20 16.93 -7.90
N VAL A 47 10.52 15.64 -7.77
CA VAL A 47 9.78 14.55 -8.45
C VAL A 47 8.38 14.30 -7.87
N THR A 48 8.00 15.02 -6.81
CA THR A 48 6.63 15.11 -6.27
C THR A 48 6.11 16.52 -6.52
N GLU A 49 5.78 16.79 -7.79
CA GLU A 49 5.29 18.07 -8.30
C GLU A 49 4.00 18.51 -7.58
N ASP A 50 3.22 17.54 -7.14
CA ASP A 50 1.94 17.71 -6.48
C ASP A 50 2.07 18.41 -5.12
N ALA A 51 2.85 17.82 -4.22
CA ALA A 51 3.11 18.37 -2.89
C ALA A 51 3.93 19.66 -2.97
N GLU A 52 4.85 19.77 -3.94
CA GLU A 52 5.60 21.01 -4.18
C GLU A 52 4.67 22.16 -4.59
N THR A 53 3.76 21.91 -5.53
CA THR A 53 2.80 22.94 -5.99
C THR A 53 1.89 23.37 -4.85
N ALA A 54 1.43 22.45 -3.99
CA ALA A 54 0.62 22.81 -2.83
C ALA A 54 1.38 23.68 -1.81
N LEU A 55 2.67 23.40 -1.59
CA LEU A 55 3.52 24.22 -0.72
C LEU A 55 3.62 25.66 -1.24
N GLU A 56 3.84 25.84 -2.54
CA GLU A 56 3.89 27.18 -3.14
C GLU A 56 2.54 27.89 -3.02
N LEU A 57 1.43 27.21 -3.35
CA LEU A 57 0.09 27.79 -3.23
C LEU A 57 -0.19 28.28 -1.80
N HIS A 58 0.13 27.47 -0.79
CA HIS A 58 -0.03 27.87 0.61
C HIS A 58 0.90 29.03 0.99
N SER A 59 2.11 29.10 0.43
CA SER A 59 3.02 30.24 0.64
C SER A 59 2.52 31.52 -0.03
N ARG A 60 1.60 31.44 -1.00
CA ARG A 60 0.90 32.60 -1.57
C ARG A 60 -0.39 32.96 -0.83
N GLY A 61 -0.69 32.28 0.28
CA GLY A 61 -1.89 32.54 1.08
C GLY A 61 -3.16 31.85 0.57
N TRP A 62 -3.06 30.98 -0.45
CA TRP A 62 -4.20 30.15 -0.83
C TRP A 62 -4.54 29.13 0.26
N ASN A 63 -5.81 28.77 0.36
CA ASN A 63 -6.31 27.80 1.32
C ASN A 63 -6.63 26.45 0.65
N SER A 64 -6.56 25.38 1.43
CA SER A 64 -6.93 24.02 1.02
C SER A 64 -8.01 23.45 1.92
N VAL A 65 -8.84 22.55 1.36
CA VAL A 65 -9.83 21.79 2.13
C VAL A 65 -9.73 20.31 1.77
N TYR A 66 -9.70 19.45 2.78
CA TYR A 66 -9.76 18.00 2.61
C TYR A 66 -11.13 17.44 3.01
N VAL A 67 -11.75 16.70 2.09
CA VAL A 67 -13.01 16.00 2.34
C VAL A 67 -12.76 14.49 2.32
N ASP A 68 -12.91 13.83 3.47
CA ASP A 68 -12.77 12.36 3.60
C ASP A 68 -14.02 11.62 3.10
N LYS A 69 -14.31 11.81 1.81
CA LYS A 69 -15.30 11.06 1.08
C LYS A 69 -14.58 10.35 -0.06
N PRO A 70 -14.50 9.01 -0.05
CA PRO A 70 -13.90 8.29 -1.16
C PRO A 70 -14.79 8.54 -2.38
N MET A 71 -14.22 9.16 -3.42
CA MET A 71 -14.88 9.46 -4.70
C MET A 71 -14.14 8.85 -5.89
N ILE A 72 -13.04 8.14 -5.62
CA ILE A 72 -12.21 7.48 -6.62
C ILE A 72 -11.93 6.04 -6.19
N ALA A 73 -11.70 5.17 -7.18
CA ALA A 73 -11.24 3.80 -6.98
C ALA A 73 -9.92 3.61 -7.75
N GLY A 74 -8.80 3.81 -7.06
CA GLY A 74 -7.47 3.68 -7.62
C GLY A 74 -6.92 2.25 -7.55
N LEU A 75 -5.96 1.94 -8.42
CA LEU A 75 -5.19 0.69 -8.38
C LEU A 75 -3.92 0.89 -7.54
N GLN A 76 -3.59 -0.11 -6.72
CA GLN A 76 -2.29 -0.21 -6.06
C GLN A 76 -1.31 -0.99 -6.94
N PRO A 77 0.01 -0.81 -6.77
CA PRO A 77 1.00 -1.64 -7.43
C PRO A 77 0.77 -3.13 -7.12
N GLU A 78 0.78 -3.98 -8.15
CA GLU A 78 0.52 -5.42 -8.02
C GLU A 78 1.77 -6.20 -7.63
N THR A 79 2.96 -5.68 -7.97
CA THR A 79 4.25 -6.29 -7.64
C THR A 79 4.99 -5.51 -6.55
N PHE A 80 5.81 -6.22 -5.79
CA PHE A 80 6.68 -5.66 -4.78
C PHE A 80 7.66 -4.63 -5.36
N GLU A 81 8.22 -4.93 -6.54
CA GLU A 81 9.11 -4.03 -7.25
C GLU A 81 8.40 -2.71 -7.63
N ALA A 82 7.19 -2.79 -8.19
CA ALA A 82 6.41 -1.60 -8.53
C ALA A 82 6.02 -0.80 -7.27
N PHE A 83 5.72 -1.49 -6.16
CA PHE A 83 5.45 -0.86 -4.86
C PHE A 83 6.67 -0.07 -4.34
N VAL A 84 7.85 -0.71 -4.31
CA VAL A 84 9.10 -0.06 -3.92
C VAL A 84 9.43 1.12 -4.85
N GLY A 85 9.27 0.94 -6.17
CA GLY A 85 9.51 2.00 -7.16
C GLY A 85 8.61 3.22 -6.93
N GLN A 86 7.33 3.01 -6.64
CA GLN A 86 6.41 4.10 -6.30
C GLN A 86 6.85 4.83 -5.01
N ARG A 87 7.17 4.09 -3.95
CA ARG A 87 7.55 4.68 -2.66
C ARG A 87 8.91 5.36 -2.69
N SER A 88 9.84 4.84 -3.48
CA SER A 88 11.14 5.46 -3.74
C SER A 88 10.98 6.84 -4.38
N ARG A 89 10.04 7.01 -5.31
CA ARG A 89 9.73 8.33 -5.89
C ARG A 89 9.22 9.31 -4.84
N TRP A 90 8.24 8.91 -4.05
CA TRP A 90 7.67 9.78 -3.01
C TRP A 90 8.72 10.17 -1.97
N CYS A 91 9.55 9.21 -1.56
CA CYS A 91 10.68 9.44 -0.67
C CYS A 91 11.65 10.48 -1.25
N ARG A 92 12.10 10.31 -2.50
CA ARG A 92 13.00 11.27 -3.15
C ARG A 92 12.39 12.66 -3.23
N GLY A 93 11.13 12.76 -3.68
CA GLY A 93 10.47 14.05 -3.86
C GLY A 93 10.22 14.80 -2.56
N MET A 94 9.87 14.10 -1.49
CA MET A 94 9.65 14.73 -0.18
C MET A 94 10.95 15.15 0.49
N VAL A 95 12.03 14.38 0.32
CA VAL A 95 13.38 14.80 0.79
C VAL A 95 13.90 15.96 -0.08
N GLN A 96 13.61 15.98 -1.38
CA GLN A 96 13.89 17.13 -2.26
C GLN A 96 13.18 18.40 -1.78
N ILE A 97 11.89 18.32 -1.43
CA ILE A 97 11.14 19.45 -0.85
C ILE A 97 11.81 19.90 0.47
N LEU A 98 12.16 18.96 1.35
CA LEU A 98 12.83 19.27 2.61
C LEU A 98 14.14 20.07 2.40
N LEU A 99 14.99 19.62 1.48
CA LEU A 99 16.31 20.21 1.28
C LEU A 99 16.30 21.47 0.40
N MET A 100 15.50 21.48 -0.67
CA MET A 100 15.52 22.57 -1.66
C MET A 100 14.52 23.68 -1.38
N LYS A 101 13.38 23.37 -0.75
CA LYS A 101 12.35 24.37 -0.39
C LYS A 101 12.38 24.74 1.08
N ASN A 102 12.78 23.79 1.93
CA ASN A 102 12.86 23.92 3.37
C ASN A 102 11.58 24.56 3.98
N PRO A 103 10.54 23.74 4.21
CA PRO A 103 9.24 24.24 4.68
C PRO A 103 9.29 25.09 5.95
N LEU A 104 10.32 24.91 6.79
CA LEU A 104 10.48 25.67 8.02
C LEU A 104 10.77 27.16 7.78
N PHE A 105 11.46 27.48 6.68
CA PHE A 105 11.87 28.85 6.32
C PHE A 105 11.14 29.39 5.10
N THR A 106 10.22 28.63 4.51
CA THR A 106 9.35 29.14 3.44
C THR A 106 8.54 30.35 3.96
N GLY A 107 8.60 31.45 3.21
CA GLY A 107 7.91 32.69 3.52
C GLY A 107 6.39 32.51 3.55
N HIS A 108 5.70 33.38 4.30
CA HIS A 108 4.23 33.51 4.32
C HIS A 108 3.42 32.27 4.77
N LEU A 109 4.07 31.16 5.14
CA LEU A 109 3.43 30.07 5.86
C LEU A 109 3.28 30.39 7.34
N THR A 110 2.14 30.02 7.92
CA THR A 110 1.96 30.02 9.38
C THR A 110 2.85 28.97 10.05
N LEU A 111 3.17 29.15 11.34
CA LEU A 111 3.94 28.15 12.09
C LEU A 111 3.29 26.76 12.03
N ALA A 112 1.96 26.67 12.10
CA ALA A 112 1.25 25.41 12.00
C ALA A 112 1.46 24.74 10.63
N GLN A 113 1.33 25.48 9.53
CA GLN A 113 1.61 24.97 8.18
C GLN A 113 3.06 24.51 8.03
N ARG A 114 4.02 25.28 8.57
CA ARG A 114 5.44 24.89 8.58
C ARG A 114 5.66 23.56 9.27
N LEU A 115 5.09 23.36 10.46
CA LEU A 115 5.17 22.10 11.20
C LEU A 115 4.48 20.94 10.46
N CYS A 116 3.36 21.20 9.81
CA CYS A 116 2.64 20.21 9.00
C CYS A 116 3.46 19.71 7.80
N TYR A 117 4.03 20.62 7.00
CA TYR A 117 4.90 20.26 5.88
C TYR A 117 6.23 19.66 6.36
N LEU A 118 6.80 20.17 7.45
CA LEU A 118 8.01 19.61 8.05
C LEU A 118 7.78 18.17 8.53
N SER A 119 6.67 17.90 9.21
CA SER A 119 6.29 16.54 9.62
C SER A 119 6.15 15.60 8.40
N SER A 120 5.45 16.06 7.37
CA SER A 120 5.20 15.27 6.14
C SER A 120 6.49 14.95 5.38
N THR A 121 7.45 15.87 5.37
CA THR A 121 8.73 15.69 4.68
C THR A 121 9.74 14.91 5.53
N LEU A 122 9.86 15.19 6.83
CA LEU A 122 10.75 14.47 7.76
C LEU A 122 10.40 12.98 7.90
N PHE A 123 9.11 12.63 7.78
CA PHE A 123 8.69 11.22 7.77
C PHE A 123 9.52 10.39 6.79
N TRP A 124 9.85 10.92 5.61
CA TRP A 124 10.57 10.19 4.56
C TRP A 124 12.06 9.94 4.85
N LEU A 125 12.57 10.41 6.00
CA LEU A 125 13.87 10.02 6.52
C LEU A 125 13.84 8.72 7.34
N PHE A 126 12.65 8.11 7.54
CA PHE A 126 12.51 6.82 8.22
C PHE A 126 13.45 5.71 7.71
N PRO A 127 13.83 5.62 6.42
CA PRO A 127 14.73 4.56 5.96
C PRO A 127 16.07 4.58 6.71
N LEU A 128 16.59 5.76 7.03
CA LEU A 128 17.86 5.90 7.74
C LEU A 128 17.72 5.50 9.21
N SER A 129 16.69 5.98 9.90
CA SER A 129 16.47 5.65 11.32
C SER A 129 16.17 4.18 11.54
N ARG A 130 15.40 3.56 10.64
CA ARG A 130 15.10 2.12 10.69
C ARG A 130 16.33 1.27 10.43
N LEU A 131 17.22 1.65 9.50
CA LEU A 131 18.49 0.95 9.33
C LEU A 131 19.36 1.02 10.60
N VAL A 132 19.38 2.16 11.31
CA VAL A 132 20.07 2.26 12.60
C VAL A 132 19.48 1.27 13.61
N PHE A 133 18.16 1.16 13.73
CA PHE A 133 17.53 0.19 14.64
C PHE A 133 17.76 -1.28 14.26
N ILE A 134 17.92 -1.57 12.97
CA ILE A 134 18.29 -2.89 12.49
C ILE A 134 19.73 -3.22 12.89
N LEU A 135 20.65 -2.29 12.64
CA LEU A 135 22.09 -2.50 12.78
C LEU A 135 22.59 -2.35 14.22
N ALA A 136 21.94 -1.54 15.05
CA ALA A 136 22.39 -1.23 16.41
C ALA A 136 22.58 -2.48 17.31
N PRO A 137 21.61 -3.42 17.40
CA PRO A 137 21.80 -4.67 18.15
C PRO A 137 22.99 -5.49 17.63
N MET A 138 23.16 -5.52 16.31
CA MET A 138 24.19 -6.31 15.63
C MET A 138 25.58 -5.71 15.83
N ALA A 139 25.67 -4.38 15.87
CA ALA A 139 26.91 -3.68 16.17
C ALA A 139 27.43 -4.02 17.58
N TYR A 140 26.53 -4.08 18.56
CA TYR A 140 26.87 -4.61 19.89
C TYR A 140 27.29 -6.07 19.80
N ILE A 141 26.47 -6.95 19.20
CA ILE A 141 26.71 -8.40 19.19
C ILE A 141 28.05 -8.77 18.56
N PHE A 142 28.35 -8.23 17.38
CA PHE A 142 29.52 -8.63 16.60
C PHE A 142 30.80 -7.87 16.96
N PHE A 143 30.68 -6.61 17.40
CA PHE A 143 31.84 -5.73 17.57
C PHE A 143 31.98 -5.18 19.01
N ASP A 144 31.14 -5.62 19.94
CA ASP A 144 31.06 -5.10 21.31
C ASP A 144 30.86 -3.57 21.38
N LEU A 145 30.18 -2.99 20.38
CA LEU A 145 29.94 -1.55 20.35
C LEU A 145 28.87 -1.16 21.37
N LYS A 146 29.30 -0.68 22.54
CA LYS A 146 28.44 -0.23 23.64
C LYS A 146 27.93 1.19 23.40
N ILE A 147 26.86 1.30 22.61
CA ILE A 147 26.18 2.56 22.29
C ILE A 147 25.24 3.06 23.39
N TYR A 148 24.98 2.25 24.43
CA TYR A 148 24.07 2.58 25.53
C TYR A 148 24.63 2.06 26.85
N VAL A 149 24.70 2.93 27.86
CA VAL A 149 25.20 2.61 29.21
C VAL A 149 24.01 2.62 30.16
N ALA A 150 23.48 1.44 30.47
CA ALA A 150 22.43 1.26 31.46
C ALA A 150 22.40 -0.19 31.96
N ASN A 151 21.84 -0.37 33.15
CA ASN A 151 21.53 -1.70 33.67
C ASN A 151 20.10 -2.15 33.31
N SER A 152 19.77 -3.41 33.60
CA SER A 152 18.46 -3.99 33.27
C SER A 152 17.30 -3.32 34.02
N GLN A 153 17.52 -2.79 35.23
CA GLN A 153 16.49 -2.11 36.01
C GLN A 153 16.14 -0.76 35.38
N GLU A 154 17.14 0.01 34.95
CA GLU A 154 16.95 1.27 34.22
C GLU A 154 16.24 1.02 32.88
N PHE A 155 16.58 -0.05 32.16
CA PHE A 155 15.87 -0.42 30.95
C PHE A 155 14.36 -0.65 31.22
N VAL A 156 14.03 -1.41 32.26
CA VAL A 156 12.63 -1.66 32.64
C VAL A 156 11.94 -0.38 33.09
N ALA A 157 12.59 0.44 33.91
CA ALA A 157 12.01 1.67 34.44
C ALA A 157 11.74 2.72 33.35
N TYR A 158 12.67 2.91 32.42
CA TYR A 158 12.58 3.97 31.41
C TYR A 158 12.13 3.46 30.04
N THR A 159 12.81 2.46 29.49
CA THR A 159 12.59 2.04 28.10
C THR A 159 11.26 1.29 27.95
N SER A 160 10.96 0.34 28.83
CA SER A 160 9.69 -0.38 28.78
C SER A 160 8.49 0.54 29.03
N ALA A 161 8.60 1.47 29.98
CA ALA A 161 7.57 2.47 30.25
C ALA A 161 7.34 3.40 29.04
N TYR A 162 8.42 3.92 28.44
CA TYR A 162 8.36 4.72 27.23
C TYR A 162 7.72 3.96 26.06
N MET A 163 8.15 2.72 25.81
CA MET A 163 7.61 1.90 24.73
C MET A 163 6.13 1.60 24.92
N LEU A 164 5.70 1.28 26.15
CA LEU A 164 4.30 1.07 26.45
C LEU A 164 3.48 2.34 26.22
N ALA A 165 3.94 3.49 26.73
CA ALA A 165 3.27 4.77 26.53
C ALA A 165 3.17 5.14 25.05
N ALA A 166 4.25 4.95 24.27
CA ALA A 166 4.27 5.20 22.84
C ALA A 166 3.28 4.29 22.08
N LEU A 167 3.26 2.99 22.38
CA LEU A 167 2.31 2.04 21.78
C LEU A 167 0.86 2.35 22.17
N MET A 168 0.63 2.77 23.41
CA MET A 168 -0.69 3.20 23.89
C MET A 168 -1.17 4.45 23.16
N LEU A 169 -0.31 5.45 22.99
CA LEU A 169 -0.61 6.67 22.25
C LEU A 169 -0.90 6.37 20.79
N GLN A 170 -0.05 5.58 20.12
CA GLN A 170 -0.27 5.16 18.74
C GLN A 170 -1.58 4.38 18.58
N SER A 171 -1.88 3.46 19.50
CA SER A 171 -3.14 2.70 19.49
C SER A 171 -4.36 3.60 19.75
N ALA A 172 -4.24 4.59 20.63
CA ALA A 172 -5.32 5.52 20.94
C ALA A 172 -5.64 6.42 19.73
N VAL A 173 -4.62 6.94 19.05
CA VAL A 173 -4.77 7.84 17.91
C VAL A 173 -5.09 7.08 16.63
N PHE A 174 -4.31 6.05 16.29
CA PHE A 174 -4.36 5.39 14.98
C PHE A 174 -4.97 3.98 14.99
N GLY A 175 -5.31 3.41 16.15
CA GLY A 175 -5.64 1.97 16.27
C GLY A 175 -6.78 1.46 15.39
N ARG A 176 -7.64 2.34 14.89
CA ARG A 176 -8.72 2.03 13.93
C ARG A 176 -8.26 1.94 12.46
N VAL A 177 -7.14 2.56 12.12
CA VAL A 177 -6.63 2.72 10.74
C VAL A 177 -5.23 2.15 10.57
N ARG A 178 -4.53 1.85 11.67
CA ARG A 178 -3.22 1.23 11.69
C ARG A 178 -3.14 0.32 12.91
N TRP A 179 -2.95 -0.97 12.67
CA TRP A 179 -2.77 -1.94 13.76
C TRP A 179 -1.38 -1.80 14.38
N PRO A 180 -1.19 -2.23 15.65
CA PRO A 180 0.13 -2.29 16.27
C PRO A 180 1.13 -3.02 15.37
N TRP A 181 2.38 -2.52 15.32
CA TRP A 181 3.50 -3.06 14.53
C TRP A 181 3.37 -3.03 13.01
N ALA A 182 2.20 -2.67 12.47
CA ALA A 182 2.01 -2.57 11.03
C ALA A 182 2.93 -1.48 10.42
N SER A 183 3.06 -0.33 11.07
CA SER A 183 3.99 0.73 10.63
C SER A 183 5.42 0.24 10.61
N ASP A 184 5.86 -0.42 11.68
CA ASP A 184 7.20 -1.00 11.79
C ASP A 184 7.47 -1.99 10.67
N LEU A 185 6.50 -2.86 10.33
CA LEU A 185 6.64 -3.77 9.20
C LEU A 185 6.81 -3.03 7.85
N TYR A 186 5.90 -2.10 7.52
CA TYR A 186 5.98 -1.36 6.24
C TYR A 186 7.29 -0.58 6.13
N GLU A 187 7.65 0.14 7.19
CA GLU A 187 8.86 0.93 7.24
C GLU A 187 10.10 0.03 7.19
N TYR A 188 10.15 -1.07 7.92
CA TYR A 188 11.25 -2.03 7.89
C TYR A 188 11.50 -2.54 6.47
N VAL A 189 10.45 -3.04 5.81
CA VAL A 189 10.53 -3.58 4.46
C VAL A 189 11.01 -2.51 3.49
N LEU A 190 10.45 -1.31 3.53
CA LEU A 190 10.82 -0.23 2.63
C LEU A 190 12.22 0.33 2.90
N SER A 191 12.69 0.33 4.15
CA SER A 191 13.95 0.99 4.55
C SER A 191 15.16 0.45 3.81
N VAL A 192 15.22 -0.89 3.64
CA VAL A 192 16.32 -1.55 2.92
C VAL A 192 16.45 -1.04 1.49
N MET A 193 15.33 -0.72 0.84
CA MET A 193 15.31 -0.27 -0.57
C MET A 193 15.33 1.25 -0.73
N LEU A 194 14.79 1.99 0.23
CA LEU A 194 14.65 3.44 0.16
C LEU A 194 15.86 4.19 0.72
N ALA A 195 16.70 3.58 1.57
CA ALA A 195 17.87 4.27 2.12
C ALA A 195 18.84 4.78 1.04
N PRO A 196 19.18 4.03 -0.03
CA PRO A 196 19.99 4.57 -1.12
C PRO A 196 19.33 5.76 -1.83
N ALA A 197 18.00 5.78 -1.90
CA ALA A 197 17.25 6.89 -2.49
C ALA A 197 17.34 8.16 -1.63
N VAL A 198 17.24 8.04 -0.31
CA VAL A 198 17.45 9.17 0.63
C VAL A 198 18.88 9.68 0.53
N ILE A 199 19.87 8.78 0.63
CA ILE A 199 21.30 9.13 0.57
C ILE A 199 21.62 9.84 -0.76
N GLY A 200 21.12 9.32 -1.88
CA GLY A 200 21.32 9.92 -3.20
C GLY A 200 20.80 11.36 -3.29
N VAL A 201 19.63 11.65 -2.71
CA VAL A 201 19.05 13.00 -2.69
C VAL A 201 19.82 13.92 -1.73
N VAL A 202 20.29 13.41 -0.59
CA VAL A 202 21.10 14.19 0.36
C VAL A 202 22.45 14.58 -0.24
N ILE A 203 23.07 13.69 -1.03
CA ILE A 203 24.32 13.97 -1.74
C ILE A 203 24.10 14.97 -2.88
N ASP A 204 23.09 14.73 -3.72
CA ASP A 204 22.74 15.62 -4.81
C ASP A 204 21.22 15.65 -5.02
N PRO A 205 20.52 16.69 -4.54
CA PRO A 205 19.07 16.76 -4.63
C PRO A 205 18.55 17.01 -6.05
N ARG A 206 19.39 17.39 -7.02
CA ARG A 206 18.96 17.70 -8.39
C ARG A 206 19.15 16.54 -9.37
N ARG A 207 19.99 15.56 -9.04
CA ARG A 207 20.28 14.37 -9.86
C ARG A 207 19.13 13.38 -10.06
N PRO A 208 18.28 13.08 -9.07
CA PRO A 208 17.31 12.00 -9.20
C PRO A 208 16.29 12.26 -10.31
N LYS A 209 16.29 11.40 -11.34
CA LYS A 209 15.33 11.45 -12.45
C LYS A 209 14.18 10.47 -12.26
N PHE A 210 13.05 10.82 -12.84
CA PHE A 210 11.82 10.04 -12.87
C PHE A 210 11.90 8.89 -13.88
N ASN A 211 11.71 7.66 -13.42
CA ASN A 211 11.31 6.54 -14.29
C ASN A 211 9.83 6.23 -14.04
N VAL A 212 9.07 6.08 -15.14
CA VAL A 212 7.66 5.67 -15.11
C VAL A 212 7.59 4.26 -14.54
N THR A 213 6.80 4.07 -13.48
CA THR A 213 6.53 2.72 -12.96
C THR A 213 5.49 2.07 -13.88
N ALA A 214 5.76 0.86 -14.37
CA ALA A 214 4.76 0.08 -15.08
C ALA A 214 3.55 -0.20 -14.17
N LYS A 215 2.33 0.01 -14.67
CA LYS A 215 1.07 -0.33 -14.00
C LYS A 215 0.41 -1.48 -14.76
N GLY A 216 -0.29 -2.37 -14.06
CA GLY A 216 -1.04 -3.48 -14.67
C GLY A 216 -0.19 -4.69 -15.08
N GLN A 217 0.80 -5.07 -14.23
CA GLN A 217 1.57 -6.29 -14.44
C GLN A 217 0.86 -7.48 -13.81
N THR A 218 0.39 -8.42 -14.62
CA THR A 218 -0.18 -9.67 -14.13
C THR A 218 0.91 -10.62 -13.63
N LEU A 219 0.66 -11.25 -12.48
CA LEU A 219 1.51 -12.29 -11.94
C LEU A 219 0.99 -13.66 -12.37
N ASP A 220 1.55 -14.20 -13.45
CA ASP A 220 1.15 -15.49 -13.99
C ASP A 220 1.65 -16.68 -13.16
N GLU A 221 2.65 -16.51 -12.31
CA GLU A 221 3.19 -17.56 -11.46
C GLU A 221 3.52 -17.03 -10.06
N ASN A 222 3.75 -17.97 -9.14
CA ASN A 222 4.18 -17.63 -7.78
C ASN A 222 5.71 -17.56 -7.78
N HIS A 223 6.30 -16.38 -7.65
CA HIS A 223 7.75 -16.23 -7.71
C HIS A 223 8.30 -15.40 -6.55
N LEU A 224 9.62 -15.40 -6.41
CA LEU A 224 10.31 -14.42 -5.57
C LEU A 224 10.48 -13.13 -6.36
N SER A 225 10.27 -12.00 -5.69
CA SER A 225 10.57 -10.70 -6.28
C SER A 225 12.04 -10.62 -6.69
N SER A 226 12.34 -9.89 -7.77
CA SER A 226 13.71 -9.54 -8.19
C SER A 226 14.51 -8.88 -7.06
N LEU A 227 13.82 -8.15 -6.17
CA LEU A 227 14.38 -7.45 -5.01
C LEU A 227 14.44 -8.30 -3.74
N ALA A 228 14.22 -9.62 -3.82
CA ALA A 228 14.12 -10.48 -2.62
C ALA A 228 15.47 -10.67 -1.91
N TRP A 229 16.59 -10.70 -2.64
CA TRP A 229 17.89 -11.16 -2.10
C TRP A 229 18.42 -10.34 -0.91
N PRO A 230 18.32 -9.00 -0.89
CA PRO A 230 18.71 -8.21 0.28
C PRO A 230 17.96 -8.61 1.56
N TYR A 231 16.70 -9.03 1.47
CA TYR A 231 15.92 -9.45 2.64
C TYR A 231 16.34 -10.82 3.16
N PHE A 232 16.68 -11.77 2.27
CA PHE A 232 17.24 -13.06 2.68
C PHE A 232 18.63 -12.91 3.30
N GLY A 233 19.48 -12.07 2.72
CA GLY A 233 20.79 -11.74 3.30
C GLY A 233 20.66 -11.12 4.69
N LEU A 234 19.75 -10.14 4.84
CA LEU A 234 19.48 -9.51 6.13
C LEU A 234 18.89 -10.48 7.15
N PHE A 235 17.94 -11.34 6.76
CA PHE A 235 17.40 -12.38 7.63
C PHE A 235 18.49 -13.34 8.12
N GLY A 236 19.34 -13.83 7.21
CA GLY A 236 20.46 -14.70 7.56
C GLY A 236 21.45 -14.04 8.51
N LEU A 237 21.73 -12.74 8.30
CA LEU A 237 22.62 -11.97 9.17
C LEU A 237 22.01 -11.75 10.56
N VAL A 238 20.71 -11.51 10.67
CA VAL A 238 20.00 -11.43 11.96
C VAL A 238 20.01 -12.79 12.67
N VAL A 239 19.80 -13.90 11.96
CA VAL A 239 19.91 -15.26 12.53
C VAL A 239 21.32 -15.52 13.05
N ALA A 240 22.36 -15.20 12.27
CA ALA A 240 23.75 -15.31 12.71
C ALA A 240 24.03 -14.46 13.95
N SER A 241 23.46 -13.25 14.03
CA SER A 241 23.59 -12.38 15.21
C SER A 241 22.96 -13.00 16.46
N LEU A 242 21.81 -13.67 16.34
CA LEU A 242 21.19 -14.34 17.48
C LEU A 242 21.99 -15.56 17.95
N VAL A 243 22.60 -16.30 17.04
CA VAL A 243 23.53 -17.39 17.39
C VAL A 243 24.74 -16.86 18.15
N ALA A 244 25.37 -15.79 17.63
CA ALA A 244 26.48 -15.13 18.30
C ALA A 244 26.08 -14.56 19.68
N LEU A 245 24.89 -13.96 19.79
CA LEU A 245 24.33 -13.47 21.06
C LEU A 245 24.18 -14.62 22.07
N GLY A 246 23.71 -15.80 21.64
CA GLY A 246 23.60 -16.98 22.49
C GLY A 246 24.95 -17.46 23.02
N PHE A 247 25.97 -17.46 22.16
CA PHE A 247 27.35 -17.76 22.56
C PHE A 247 27.88 -16.74 23.58
N ARG A 248 27.67 -15.44 23.35
CA ARG A 248 28.06 -14.38 24.29
C ARG A 248 27.33 -14.52 25.63
N TYR A 249 26.04 -14.81 25.63
CA TYR A 249 25.26 -15.02 26.86
C TYR A 249 25.83 -16.15 27.74
N ALA A 250 26.31 -17.23 27.10
CA ALA A 250 26.92 -18.36 27.79
C ALA A 250 28.29 -18.01 28.39
N ASN A 251 29.08 -17.21 27.68
CA ASN A 251 30.49 -16.95 28.02
C ASN A 251 30.78 -15.60 28.71
N GLU A 252 29.81 -14.67 28.75
CA GLU A 252 29.97 -13.33 29.35
C GLU A 252 28.96 -13.09 30.49
N PRO A 253 29.13 -13.71 31.68
CA PRO A 253 28.18 -13.59 32.79
C PRO A 253 27.93 -12.15 33.25
N GLU A 254 28.96 -11.31 33.23
CA GLU A 254 28.92 -9.91 33.67
C GLU A 254 28.02 -9.05 32.78
N SER A 255 27.95 -9.37 31.49
CA SER A 255 27.18 -8.61 30.49
C SER A 255 25.77 -9.14 30.27
N ARG A 256 25.33 -10.18 31.00
CA ARG A 256 24.04 -10.87 30.74
C ARG A 256 22.84 -9.94 30.75
N GLY A 257 22.81 -8.95 31.65
CA GLY A 257 21.72 -7.96 31.69
C GLY A 257 21.57 -7.19 30.37
N LEU A 258 22.68 -6.68 29.84
CA LEU A 258 22.71 -5.96 28.57
C LEU A 258 22.43 -6.89 27.38
N ILE A 259 23.02 -8.09 27.38
CA ILE A 259 22.80 -9.12 26.34
C ILE A 259 21.31 -9.48 26.22
N LEU A 260 20.59 -9.63 27.34
CA LEU A 260 19.15 -9.90 27.32
C LEU A 260 18.35 -8.74 26.70
N VAL A 261 18.69 -7.49 27.04
CA VAL A 261 18.04 -6.30 26.46
C VAL A 261 18.28 -6.25 24.94
N VAL A 262 19.52 -6.46 24.49
CA VAL A 262 19.85 -6.51 23.06
C VAL A 262 19.16 -7.70 22.37
N GLY A 263 18.99 -8.81 23.07
CA GLY A 263 18.26 -9.97 22.60
C GLY A 263 16.79 -9.69 22.28
N ILE A 264 16.10 -8.89 23.10
CA ILE A 264 14.71 -8.48 22.84
C ILE A 264 14.60 -7.77 21.48
N TRP A 265 15.49 -6.80 21.22
CA TRP A 265 15.52 -6.09 19.94
C TRP A 265 15.93 -6.98 18.76
N SER A 266 16.86 -7.90 18.98
CA SER A 266 17.31 -8.85 17.96
C SER A 266 16.21 -9.84 17.57
N VAL A 267 15.40 -10.29 18.53
CA VAL A 267 14.20 -11.11 18.27
C VAL A 267 13.15 -10.30 17.52
N LEU A 268 12.91 -9.05 17.88
CA LEU A 268 11.99 -8.19 17.13
C LEU A 268 12.45 -8.02 15.67
N ASN A 269 13.76 -7.78 15.45
CA ASN A 269 14.35 -7.73 14.12
C ASN A 269 14.19 -9.06 13.36
N LEU A 270 14.33 -10.21 14.03
CA LEU A 270 14.07 -11.52 13.43
C LEU A 270 12.61 -11.66 12.96
N LEU A 271 11.65 -11.23 13.78
CA LEU A 271 10.23 -11.27 13.40
C LEU A 271 9.93 -10.38 12.19
N LEU A 272 10.48 -9.15 12.17
CA LEU A 272 10.26 -8.20 11.07
C LEU A 272 10.96 -8.63 9.77
N THR A 273 12.20 -9.13 9.83
CA THR A 273 12.88 -9.71 8.66
C THR A 273 12.14 -10.93 8.13
N GLY A 274 11.65 -11.80 9.01
CA GLY A 274 10.83 -12.96 8.63
C GLY A 274 9.55 -12.59 7.89
N LEU A 275 8.85 -11.55 8.36
CA LEU A 275 7.70 -10.98 7.65
C LEU A 275 8.09 -10.40 6.28
N ALA A 276 9.26 -9.75 6.20
CA ALA A 276 9.78 -9.22 4.94
C ALA A 276 10.01 -10.32 3.90
N LEU A 277 10.48 -11.51 4.31
CA LEU A 277 10.59 -12.67 3.41
C LEU A 277 9.24 -13.06 2.81
N GLY A 278 8.17 -12.99 3.61
CA GLY A 278 6.81 -13.18 3.11
C GLY A 278 6.42 -12.10 2.10
N ALA A 279 6.71 -10.84 2.38
CA ALA A 279 6.38 -9.72 1.50
C ALA A 279 7.02 -9.85 0.10
N VAL A 280 8.25 -10.34 0.02
CA VAL A 280 8.95 -10.58 -1.26
C VAL A 280 8.62 -11.91 -1.92
N SER A 281 7.82 -12.75 -1.26
CA SER A 281 7.29 -14.01 -1.81
C SER A 281 5.92 -13.75 -2.43
N GLU A 282 5.93 -13.42 -3.72
CA GLU A 282 4.76 -12.94 -4.44
C GLU A 282 3.84 -14.09 -4.85
N ARG A 283 2.53 -13.87 -4.67
CA ARG A 283 1.52 -14.85 -5.04
C ARG A 283 1.01 -14.55 -6.44
N ARG A 284 0.76 -15.61 -7.20
CA ARG A 284 0.10 -15.56 -8.49
C ARG A 284 -1.23 -14.82 -8.41
N GLU A 285 -1.36 -13.75 -9.19
CA GLU A 285 -2.60 -12.99 -9.38
C GLU A 285 -2.95 -13.02 -10.87
N ARG A 286 -3.89 -13.91 -11.22
CA ARG A 286 -4.32 -14.14 -12.62
C ARG A 286 -5.27 -13.05 -13.13
N ARG A 287 -5.74 -12.16 -12.24
CA ARG A 287 -6.73 -11.14 -12.60
C ARG A 287 -6.00 -9.91 -13.11
N ALA A 288 -6.15 -9.62 -14.39
CA ALA A 288 -5.62 -8.40 -15.00
C ALA A 288 -6.32 -7.11 -14.52
N VAL A 289 -7.56 -7.22 -14.02
CA VAL A 289 -8.32 -6.07 -13.50
C VAL A 289 -9.01 -6.48 -12.19
N PRO A 290 -8.82 -5.73 -11.10
CA PRO A 290 -9.53 -5.98 -9.85
C PRO A 290 -11.05 -5.90 -10.01
N ARG A 291 -11.75 -6.68 -9.20
CA ARG A 291 -13.22 -6.67 -9.14
C ARG A 291 -13.70 -5.82 -7.96
N VAL A 292 -14.78 -5.08 -8.21
CA VAL A 292 -15.50 -4.27 -7.23
C VAL A 292 -16.83 -4.93 -6.92
N ALA A 293 -17.19 -5.00 -5.63
CA ALA A 293 -18.50 -5.48 -5.21
C ALA A 293 -19.56 -4.43 -5.54
N THR A 294 -20.68 -4.83 -6.12
CA THR A 294 -21.73 -3.88 -6.56
C THR A 294 -23.06 -4.15 -5.86
N GLY A 295 -23.72 -5.26 -6.17
CA GLY A 295 -25.08 -5.56 -5.72
C GLY A 295 -26.17 -5.01 -6.65
N LEU A 296 -25.87 -4.85 -7.94
CA LEU A 296 -26.81 -4.32 -8.93
C LEU A 296 -27.81 -5.38 -9.38
N SER A 297 -29.08 -5.00 -9.46
CA SER A 297 -30.11 -5.79 -10.15
C SER A 297 -29.93 -5.67 -11.66
N ALA A 298 -29.96 -6.81 -12.35
CA ALA A 298 -29.85 -6.87 -13.79
C ALA A 298 -30.63 -8.08 -14.32
N SER A 299 -30.73 -8.18 -15.64
CA SER A 299 -31.28 -9.34 -16.32
C SER A 299 -30.32 -9.86 -17.38
N LEU A 300 -30.18 -11.17 -17.46
CA LEU A 300 -29.47 -11.85 -18.56
C LEU A 300 -30.48 -12.20 -19.64
N VAL A 301 -30.26 -11.69 -20.85
CA VAL A 301 -31.06 -12.01 -22.04
C VAL A 301 -30.26 -12.96 -22.92
N VAL A 302 -30.75 -14.19 -23.10
CA VAL A 302 -30.13 -15.22 -23.95
C VAL A 302 -31.21 -15.81 -24.86
N GLY A 303 -31.14 -15.50 -26.15
CA GLY A 303 -32.26 -15.75 -27.06
C GLY A 303 -33.51 -15.00 -26.57
N ASP A 304 -34.62 -15.71 -26.45
CA ASP A 304 -35.90 -15.15 -25.97
C ASP A 304 -36.07 -15.26 -24.43
N HIS A 305 -35.09 -15.83 -23.73
CA HIS A 305 -35.16 -16.01 -22.28
C HIS A 305 -34.50 -14.86 -21.55
N THR A 306 -35.27 -14.21 -20.67
CA THR A 306 -34.77 -13.20 -19.73
C THR A 306 -34.76 -13.77 -18.33
N THR A 307 -33.60 -13.80 -17.67
CA THR A 307 -33.47 -14.29 -16.29
C THR A 307 -32.98 -13.15 -15.39
N PRO A 308 -33.70 -12.83 -14.30
CA PRO A 308 -33.26 -11.83 -13.34
C PRO A 308 -32.03 -12.33 -12.57
N VAL A 309 -31.08 -11.43 -12.37
CA VAL A 309 -29.81 -11.71 -11.69
C VAL A 309 -29.40 -10.56 -10.78
N LEU A 310 -28.62 -10.89 -9.75
CA LEU A 310 -27.93 -9.91 -8.92
C LEU A 310 -26.44 -9.95 -9.23
N ILE A 311 -25.86 -8.83 -9.66
CA ILE A 311 -24.42 -8.72 -9.89
C ILE A 311 -23.70 -8.60 -8.54
N GLU A 312 -22.94 -9.63 -8.15
CA GLU A 312 -22.21 -9.67 -6.88
C GLU A 312 -20.92 -8.84 -6.96
N ASP A 313 -20.14 -9.08 -8.02
CA ASP A 313 -18.87 -8.39 -8.29
C ASP A 313 -18.67 -8.13 -9.78
N MET A 314 -17.94 -7.07 -10.13
CA MET A 314 -17.70 -6.65 -11.51
C MET A 314 -16.31 -6.04 -11.71
N SER A 315 -15.76 -6.22 -12.91
CA SER A 315 -14.51 -5.67 -13.42
C SER A 315 -14.72 -5.23 -14.87
N LEU A 316 -13.79 -4.46 -15.41
CA LEU A 316 -13.81 -4.10 -16.83
C LEU A 316 -13.79 -5.33 -17.77
N GLY A 317 -13.26 -6.47 -17.33
CA GLY A 317 -13.23 -7.71 -18.12
C GLY A 317 -14.43 -8.65 -17.95
N GLY A 318 -15.33 -8.38 -16.99
CA GLY A 318 -16.46 -9.28 -16.71
C GLY A 318 -17.02 -9.15 -15.30
N PHE A 319 -18.01 -9.97 -14.98
CA PHE A 319 -18.79 -9.88 -13.75
C PHE A 319 -19.15 -11.26 -13.19
N ARG A 320 -19.58 -11.30 -11.93
CA ARG A 320 -20.21 -12.45 -11.30
C ARG A 320 -21.66 -12.11 -11.00
N ALA A 321 -22.57 -12.99 -11.42
CA ALA A 321 -23.99 -12.82 -11.25
C ALA A 321 -24.58 -14.00 -10.47
N ARG A 322 -25.42 -13.70 -9.48
CA ARG A 322 -26.26 -14.66 -8.77
C ARG A 322 -27.60 -14.78 -9.48
N LEU A 323 -27.93 -15.97 -9.92
CA LEU A 323 -29.11 -16.29 -10.71
C LEU A 323 -30.38 -16.34 -9.85
N GLY A 324 -31.44 -15.66 -10.29
CA GLY A 324 -32.77 -15.70 -9.65
C GLY A 324 -33.61 -16.93 -10.05
N GLY A 325 -33.25 -17.61 -11.14
CA GLY A 325 -33.93 -18.79 -11.65
C GLY A 325 -33.01 -19.66 -12.51
N PRO A 326 -33.50 -20.81 -12.99
CA PRO A 326 -32.73 -21.68 -13.89
C PRO A 326 -32.50 -21.00 -15.24
N ILE A 327 -31.25 -20.95 -15.70
CA ILE A 327 -30.86 -20.52 -17.05
C ILE A 327 -29.83 -21.50 -17.61
N ASN A 328 -29.99 -21.89 -18.86
CA ASN A 328 -29.00 -22.72 -19.55
C ASN A 328 -27.94 -21.83 -20.20
N LEU A 329 -26.74 -21.83 -19.64
CA LEU A 329 -25.58 -21.10 -20.16
C LEU A 329 -24.49 -22.10 -20.52
N PRO A 330 -24.55 -22.77 -21.68
CA PRO A 330 -23.46 -23.64 -22.11
C PRO A 330 -22.15 -22.85 -22.29
N PRO A 331 -20.98 -23.52 -22.28
CA PRO A 331 -19.72 -22.90 -22.64
C PRO A 331 -19.84 -22.12 -23.95
N ARG A 332 -19.34 -20.89 -23.98
CA ARG A 332 -19.42 -19.94 -25.11
C ARG A 332 -20.82 -19.41 -25.44
N ALA A 333 -21.84 -19.70 -24.63
CA ALA A 333 -23.13 -19.00 -24.72
C ALA A 333 -22.91 -17.50 -24.62
N SER A 334 -23.58 -16.73 -25.47
CA SER A 334 -23.53 -15.28 -25.47
C SER A 334 -24.93 -14.70 -25.31
N GLY A 335 -25.00 -13.47 -24.81
CA GLY A 335 -26.25 -12.79 -24.55
C GLY A 335 -26.02 -11.34 -24.21
N ILE A 336 -27.10 -10.67 -23.79
CA ILE A 336 -27.08 -9.26 -23.38
C ILE A 336 -27.31 -9.18 -21.87
N LEU A 337 -26.41 -8.51 -21.16
CA LEU A 337 -26.63 -8.08 -19.80
C LEU A 337 -27.38 -6.75 -19.85
N ARG A 338 -28.60 -6.74 -19.33
CA ARG A 338 -29.42 -5.54 -19.17
C ARG A 338 -29.36 -5.09 -17.71
N ILE A 339 -28.69 -3.97 -17.45
CA ILE A 339 -28.56 -3.38 -16.13
C ILE A 339 -29.69 -2.38 -15.95
N GLU A 340 -30.49 -2.57 -14.91
CA GLU A 340 -31.59 -1.67 -14.57
C GLU A 340 -31.01 -0.37 -14.01
N SER A 341 -31.44 0.78 -14.55
CA SER A 341 -31.00 2.06 -14.02
C SER A 341 -31.72 2.37 -12.71
N ALA A 342 -30.98 2.84 -11.71
CA ALA A 342 -31.53 3.16 -10.39
C ALA A 342 -32.47 4.38 -10.40
N ASP A 343 -32.38 5.23 -11.42
CA ASP A 343 -33.16 6.46 -11.57
C ASP A 343 -34.41 6.32 -12.45
N GLY A 344 -34.62 5.16 -13.11
CA GLY A 344 -35.76 4.87 -13.98
C GLY A 344 -35.89 5.73 -15.25
N ALA A 345 -35.24 6.90 -15.29
CA ALA A 345 -35.27 7.88 -16.38
C ALA A 345 -34.20 7.63 -17.44
N SER A 346 -33.07 7.04 -17.04
CA SER A 346 -32.02 6.60 -17.95
C SER A 346 -32.34 5.16 -18.35
N GLY A 347 -32.72 4.91 -19.61
CA GLY A 347 -33.09 3.56 -20.07
C GLY A 347 -32.09 2.46 -19.70
N ALA A 348 -32.53 1.20 -19.68
CA ALA A 348 -31.71 0.07 -19.25
C ALA A 348 -30.39 -0.02 -20.03
N LEU A 349 -29.27 -0.15 -19.31
CA LEU A 349 -27.95 -0.17 -19.93
C LEU A 349 -27.62 -1.59 -20.39
N GLU A 350 -27.32 -1.76 -21.67
CA GLU A 350 -27.09 -3.08 -22.27
C GLU A 350 -25.63 -3.29 -22.65
N THR A 351 -25.08 -4.46 -22.27
CA THR A 351 -23.73 -4.86 -22.67
C THR A 351 -23.66 -6.35 -22.97
N PRO A 352 -23.06 -6.77 -24.09
CA PRO A 352 -22.92 -8.18 -24.43
C PRO A 352 -21.97 -8.92 -23.49
N PHE A 353 -22.30 -10.18 -23.22
CA PHE A 353 -21.46 -11.09 -22.45
C PHE A 353 -21.27 -12.42 -23.17
N ILE A 354 -20.25 -13.16 -22.73
CA ILE A 354 -19.99 -14.55 -23.10
C ILE A 354 -19.69 -15.38 -21.86
N ASN A 355 -20.20 -16.60 -21.82
CA ASN A 355 -19.80 -17.60 -20.85
C ASN A 355 -18.42 -18.16 -21.26
N PRO A 356 -17.34 -17.90 -20.50
CA PRO A 356 -16.00 -18.38 -20.85
C PRO A 356 -15.84 -19.91 -20.77
N GLY A 357 -16.84 -20.65 -20.28
CA GLY A 357 -16.85 -22.12 -20.27
C GLY A 357 -15.96 -22.76 -19.19
N ALA A 358 -14.93 -22.05 -18.72
CA ALA A 358 -14.02 -22.53 -17.68
C ALA A 358 -14.38 -21.95 -16.30
N ARG A 359 -14.82 -22.82 -15.38
CA ARG A 359 -15.02 -22.55 -13.95
C ARG A 359 -16.07 -21.48 -13.63
N ALA A 360 -17.31 -21.66 -14.09
CA ALA A 360 -18.42 -21.35 -13.18
C ALA A 360 -18.30 -22.35 -12.02
N LYS A 361 -17.45 -22.05 -11.02
CA LYS A 361 -17.56 -22.70 -9.72
C LYS A 361 -18.96 -22.35 -9.23
N SER A 362 -19.91 -23.22 -9.49
CA SER A 362 -21.24 -23.17 -8.89
C SER A 362 -21.09 -23.55 -7.42
N GLU A 363 -20.44 -22.71 -6.63
CA GLU A 363 -20.71 -22.68 -5.20
C GLU A 363 -22.09 -22.00 -5.05
N GLY A 364 -23.15 -22.73 -5.43
CA GLY A 364 -24.53 -22.24 -5.48
C GLY A 364 -25.00 -21.67 -6.83
N ARG A 365 -25.99 -20.76 -6.77
CA ARG A 365 -26.67 -20.10 -7.92
C ARG A 365 -25.82 -19.01 -8.62
N SER A 366 -24.51 -18.91 -8.42
CA SER A 366 -23.68 -17.82 -8.98
C SER A 366 -22.81 -18.27 -10.16
N VAL A 367 -22.75 -17.43 -11.22
CA VAL A 367 -22.00 -17.67 -12.47
C VAL A 367 -21.04 -16.51 -12.77
N GLY A 368 -19.85 -16.84 -13.28
CA GLY A 368 -18.88 -15.84 -13.76
C GLY A 368 -18.95 -15.68 -15.28
N LEU A 369 -19.18 -14.45 -15.75
CA LEU A 369 -19.34 -14.11 -17.17
C LEU A 369 -18.31 -13.06 -17.59
N LYS A 370 -17.95 -13.04 -18.88
CA LYS A 370 -17.03 -12.05 -19.45
C LYS A 370 -17.77 -11.10 -20.37
N PHE A 371 -17.37 -9.83 -20.37
CA PHE A 371 -17.81 -8.91 -21.42
C PHE A 371 -17.09 -9.26 -22.74
N TYR A 372 -17.76 -9.04 -23.87
CA TYR A 372 -17.19 -9.27 -25.20
C TYR A 372 -17.54 -8.12 -26.14
N GLY A 373 -16.66 -7.71 -27.05
CA GLY A 373 -16.96 -6.63 -28.00
C GLY A 373 -17.31 -5.30 -27.34
N LEU A 374 -16.59 -4.94 -26.26
CA LEU A 374 -16.71 -3.62 -25.63
C LEU A 374 -16.15 -2.55 -26.59
N ASN A 375 -16.96 -1.56 -26.90
CA ASN A 375 -16.58 -0.32 -27.59
C ASN A 375 -16.64 0.87 -26.60
N GLY A 376 -16.35 2.10 -27.06
CA GLY A 376 -16.32 3.29 -26.21
C GLY A 376 -17.60 3.48 -25.37
N ASP A 377 -18.78 3.43 -26.00
CA ASP A 377 -20.06 3.62 -25.32
C ASP A 377 -20.35 2.52 -24.30
N ARG A 378 -20.06 1.26 -24.65
CA ARG A 378 -20.22 0.11 -23.73
C ARG A 378 -19.24 0.16 -22.57
N PHE A 379 -18.05 0.73 -22.77
CA PHE A 379 -17.10 0.95 -21.68
C PHE A 379 -17.65 1.95 -20.65
N VAL A 380 -18.29 3.03 -21.11
CA VAL A 380 -18.96 4.00 -20.23
C VAL A 380 -20.07 3.34 -19.43
N ILE A 381 -20.85 2.44 -20.04
CA ILE A 381 -21.88 1.64 -19.33
C ILE A 381 -21.27 0.82 -18.20
N VAL A 382 -20.22 0.04 -18.50
CA VAL A 382 -19.56 -0.81 -17.50
C VAL A 382 -18.93 0.05 -16.40
N ALA A 383 -18.29 1.17 -16.75
CA ALA A 383 -17.71 2.09 -15.78
C ALA A 383 -18.78 2.73 -14.87
N LYS A 384 -19.91 3.17 -15.43
CA LYS A 384 -21.05 3.68 -14.64
C LYS A 384 -21.58 2.59 -13.72
N ALA A 385 -21.81 1.38 -14.20
CA ALA A 385 -22.29 0.29 -13.37
C ALA A 385 -21.29 -0.08 -12.24
N MET A 386 -19.99 0.01 -12.49
CA MET A 386 -18.98 -0.28 -11.48
C MET A 386 -18.81 0.82 -10.43
N PHE A 387 -18.94 2.10 -10.82
CA PHE A 387 -18.46 3.23 -10.01
C PHE A 387 -19.52 4.30 -9.71
N ALA A 388 -20.73 4.22 -10.27
CA ALA A 388 -21.78 5.21 -10.00
C ALA A 388 -22.28 5.14 -8.55
N ASP A 389 -22.45 3.94 -7.99
CA ASP A 389 -22.74 3.77 -6.56
C ASP A 389 -21.45 3.53 -5.77
N ILE A 390 -21.11 4.48 -4.91
CA ILE A 390 -19.94 4.41 -4.04
C ILE A 390 -20.24 3.75 -2.69
N ALA A 391 -21.51 3.49 -2.36
CA ALA A 391 -21.92 2.89 -1.10
C ALA A 391 -21.24 1.53 -0.82
N PRO A 392 -21.03 0.62 -1.79
CA PRO A 392 -20.30 -0.63 -1.56
C PRO A 392 -18.84 -0.37 -1.13
N ILE A 393 -18.16 0.58 -1.76
CA ILE A 393 -16.80 0.98 -1.41
C ILE A 393 -16.78 1.57 0.01
N TYR A 394 -17.75 2.42 0.34
CA TYR A 394 -17.87 3.02 1.67
C TYR A 394 -18.14 1.99 2.78
N ARG A 395 -19.06 1.03 2.53
CA ARG A 395 -19.34 -0.09 3.45
C ARG A 395 -18.09 -0.93 3.67
N ARG A 396 -17.38 -1.29 2.60
CA ARG A 396 -16.11 -2.04 2.69
C ARG A 396 -15.04 -1.25 3.45
N ARG A 397 -14.88 0.05 3.18
CA ARG A 397 -13.93 0.89 3.90
C ARG A 397 -14.28 1.03 5.38
N SER A 398 -15.57 1.05 5.72
CA SER A 398 -16.06 1.12 7.10
C SER A 398 -15.89 -0.20 7.87
N SER A 399 -16.03 -1.34 7.21
CA SER A 399 -15.82 -2.65 7.85
C SER A 399 -14.36 -2.93 8.21
N HIS A 400 -13.41 -2.25 7.57
CA HIS A 400 -11.98 -2.37 7.88
C HIS A 400 -11.54 -1.49 9.06
N VAL A 401 -12.45 -0.75 9.71
CA VAL A 401 -12.19 0.14 10.85
C VAL A 401 -12.30 -0.62 12.16
N MET A 402 -11.50 -1.68 12.29
CA MET A 402 -11.48 -2.51 13.47
C MET A 402 -10.24 -2.19 14.29
N ARG A 403 -10.44 -1.84 15.57
CA ARG A 403 -9.35 -1.64 16.51
C ARG A 403 -8.86 -3.00 17.01
N LEU A 404 -7.58 -3.28 16.83
CA LEU A 404 -6.92 -4.42 17.44
C LEU A 404 -6.16 -3.94 18.69
N GLY A 405 -6.41 -4.58 19.83
CA GLY A 405 -5.69 -4.29 21.08
C GLY A 405 -4.20 -4.60 20.95
N ILE A 406 -3.35 -3.96 21.75
CA ILE A 406 -1.88 -4.09 21.66
C ILE A 406 -1.45 -5.56 21.81
N VAL A 407 -1.94 -6.26 22.83
CA VAL A 407 -1.62 -7.68 23.08
C VAL A 407 -2.04 -8.56 21.90
N ALA A 408 -3.29 -8.42 21.44
CA ALA A 408 -3.80 -9.17 20.30
C ALA A 408 -3.03 -8.87 19.01
N GLY A 409 -2.64 -7.60 18.81
CA GLY A 409 -1.81 -7.16 17.68
C GLY A 409 -0.43 -7.76 17.69
N SER A 410 0.23 -7.77 18.85
CA SER A 410 1.53 -8.43 19.03
C SER A 410 1.46 -9.94 18.76
N LEU A 411 0.41 -10.61 19.25
CA LEU A 411 0.21 -12.04 18.99
C LEU A 411 -0.02 -12.33 17.50
N HIS A 412 -0.84 -11.50 16.83
CA HIS A 412 -1.05 -11.61 15.39
C HIS A 412 0.26 -11.40 14.62
N LEU A 413 1.09 -10.44 15.02
CA LEU A 413 2.40 -10.22 14.42
C LEU A 413 3.28 -11.46 14.53
N MET A 414 3.36 -12.09 15.71
CA MET A 414 4.17 -13.30 15.91
C MET A 414 3.69 -14.46 15.03
N ILE A 415 2.37 -14.69 14.97
CA ILE A 415 1.77 -15.74 14.11
C ILE A 415 2.06 -15.46 12.63
N TRP A 416 1.93 -14.20 12.21
CA TRP A 416 2.25 -13.81 10.84
C TRP A 416 3.73 -13.95 10.56
N ALA A 417 4.60 -13.52 11.46
CA ALA A 417 6.05 -13.62 11.30
C ALA A 417 6.45 -15.07 11.09
N PHE A 418 5.96 -15.99 11.92
CA PHE A 418 6.21 -17.42 11.73
C PHE A 418 5.73 -17.91 10.35
N ASN A 419 4.45 -17.69 10.02
CA ASN A 419 3.86 -18.18 8.76
C ASN A 419 4.51 -17.58 7.51
N GLN A 420 4.85 -16.29 7.54
CA GLN A 420 5.48 -15.58 6.43
C GLN A 420 6.96 -15.95 6.29
N THR A 421 7.66 -16.17 7.39
CA THR A 421 9.04 -16.68 7.38
C THR A 421 9.08 -18.05 6.73
N MET A 422 8.23 -18.98 7.18
CA MET A 422 8.16 -20.33 6.62
C MET A 422 7.79 -20.30 5.13
N ARG A 423 6.87 -19.40 4.74
CA ARG A 423 6.54 -19.19 3.32
C ARG A 423 7.75 -18.69 2.52
N GLY A 424 8.47 -17.71 3.03
CA GLY A 424 9.67 -17.18 2.37
C GLY A 424 10.75 -18.23 2.19
N LEU A 425 11.04 -19.00 3.24
CA LEU A 425 12.00 -20.10 3.20
C LEU A 425 11.55 -21.21 2.22
N TYR A 426 10.26 -21.51 2.15
CA TYR A 426 9.71 -22.45 1.17
C TYR A 426 9.93 -21.97 -0.27
N TYR A 427 9.65 -20.69 -0.56
CA TYR A 427 9.89 -20.13 -1.90
C TYR A 427 11.38 -20.16 -2.24
N PHE A 428 12.24 -19.86 -1.27
CA PHE A 428 13.69 -19.93 -1.45
C PHE A 428 14.20 -21.34 -1.76
N ALA A 429 13.69 -22.35 -1.06
CA ALA A 429 14.12 -23.74 -1.23
C ALA A 429 13.57 -24.38 -2.51
N PHE A 430 12.32 -24.10 -2.88
CA PHE A 430 11.61 -24.87 -3.91
C PHE A 430 11.21 -24.09 -5.16
N ARG A 431 11.36 -22.75 -5.17
CA ARG A 431 10.92 -21.88 -6.28
C ARG A 431 11.97 -20.85 -6.71
N ARG A 432 13.24 -21.13 -6.45
CA ARG A 432 14.38 -20.25 -6.79
C ARG A 432 14.60 -20.08 -8.30
N GLY A 433 13.96 -20.90 -9.15
CA GLY A 433 14.26 -21.02 -10.58
C GLY A 433 13.18 -20.55 -11.57
N GLU A 434 12.01 -20.12 -11.12
CA GLU A 434 11.01 -19.49 -12.01
C GLU A 434 11.38 -18.02 -12.16
N ALA A 435 12.32 -17.73 -13.08
CA ALA A 435 12.53 -16.35 -13.53
C ALA A 435 11.17 -15.78 -13.97
N PRO A 436 10.84 -14.52 -13.64
CA PRO A 436 9.60 -13.94 -14.11
C PRO A 436 9.62 -14.05 -15.64
N ALA A 437 8.65 -14.77 -16.22
CA ALA A 437 8.33 -14.59 -17.62
C ALA A 437 8.18 -13.08 -17.82
N SER A 438 8.98 -12.51 -18.71
CA SER A 438 8.98 -11.07 -19.00
C SER A 438 7.52 -10.60 -19.03
N PRO A 439 7.15 -9.55 -18.27
CA PRO A 439 5.76 -9.11 -18.22
C PRO A 439 5.34 -8.87 -19.66
N ILE A 440 4.42 -9.70 -20.17
CA ILE A 440 3.86 -9.52 -21.50
C ILE A 440 3.07 -8.22 -21.40
N ALA A 441 3.71 -7.11 -21.75
CA ALA A 441 3.00 -5.90 -22.12
C ALA A 441 2.16 -6.30 -23.32
N ARG A 442 0.89 -6.65 -23.10
CA ARG A 442 -0.07 -6.66 -24.19
C ARG A 442 -0.14 -5.21 -24.64
N SER A 443 0.52 -4.94 -25.76
CA SER A 443 0.40 -3.68 -26.47
C SER A 443 -1.08 -3.35 -26.55
N SER A 444 -1.48 -2.28 -25.87
CA SER A 444 -2.59 -1.49 -26.37
C SER A 444 -2.08 -0.90 -27.68
N GLU A 445 -2.29 -1.61 -28.79
CA GLU A 445 -2.33 -0.98 -30.11
C GLU A 445 -3.51 0.00 -30.08
N SER A 446 -3.23 1.18 -29.53
CA SER A 446 -3.96 2.39 -29.86
C SER A 446 -3.51 2.74 -31.27
N SER A 447 -4.29 2.30 -32.25
CA SER A 447 -4.29 2.81 -33.61
C SER A 447 -4.29 4.34 -33.57
N ALA A 448 -3.15 4.94 -33.87
CA ALA A 448 -3.06 6.31 -34.30
C ALA A 448 -3.54 6.35 -35.76
N THR A 449 -4.78 6.77 -35.93
CA THR A 449 -5.30 7.53 -37.08
C THR A 449 -6.46 8.35 -36.57
#